data_AF-A0A9E7C1J5-F1
#
_entry.id   AF-A0A9E7C1J5-F1
#
_cell.length_a   1.000
_cell.length_b   1.000
_cell.length_c   1.000
_cell.angle_alpha   90.00
_cell.angle_beta   90.00
_cell.angle_gamma   90.00
#
_symmetry.space_group_name_H-M   'P 1'
#
loop_
_entity.id
_entity.type
_entity.pdbx_description
1 polymer ?
#
loop_
_entity_poly.entity_id
_entity_poly.type
_entity_poly.pdbx_seq_one_letter_code
_entity_poly.pdbx_strand_id
1 'polypeptide(L)'
;MLRGRRTVGTLAALLACGLAGPAGALAAPTVPPGFLGVVADRAATDGTVPVGRQMLRMHGDGAEAVGLTLSWAGAQPFRTMGEVPHRDRVHFSEMGPAAVPTDFRSLDRLVLAAARARLQVHPVVITAPHWAGDSPRGPPLAGRRCKPTLCAAGRRRHP
;
A
#
# COMPACT_ATOMS: atom_id res chain seq x y z
N MET A 1 40.60 -68.70 -22.88
CA MET A 1 39.22 -68.81 -23.38
C MET A 1 38.33 -67.88 -22.55
N LEU A 2 37.76 -66.84 -23.17
CA LEU A 2 36.90 -65.82 -22.56
C LEU A 2 35.47 -66.32 -22.35
N ARG A 3 34.89 -66.06 -21.17
CA ARG A 3 33.45 -65.92 -20.90
C ARG A 3 33.32 -65.27 -19.51
N GLY A 4 32.53 -64.23 -19.25
CA GLY A 4 31.58 -63.49 -20.06
C GLY A 4 31.05 -62.35 -19.19
N ARG A 5 30.89 -61.20 -19.83
CA ARG A 5 30.28 -59.94 -19.38
C ARG A 5 29.01 -60.22 -18.56
N ARG A 6 28.66 -59.41 -17.55
CA ARG A 6 27.92 -58.16 -17.76
C ARG A 6 27.85 -57.35 -16.47
N THR A 7 28.51 -56.20 -16.51
CA THR A 7 28.28 -54.99 -15.72
C THR A 7 26.85 -54.48 -15.93
N VAL A 8 25.94 -54.75 -14.99
CA VAL A 8 24.63 -54.09 -14.92
C VAL A 8 24.26 -54.02 -13.45
N GLY A 9 24.04 -52.82 -12.92
CA GLY A 9 23.37 -52.67 -11.62
C GLY A 9 23.92 -51.62 -10.66
N THR A 10 24.74 -50.66 -11.10
CA THR A 10 25.27 -49.63 -10.18
C THR A 10 25.23 -48.23 -10.80
N LEU A 11 24.17 -47.88 -11.53
CA LEU A 11 24.01 -46.52 -12.07
C LEU A 11 22.58 -45.98 -12.04
N ALA A 12 21.72 -46.52 -11.17
CA ALA A 12 20.32 -46.07 -11.03
C ALA A 12 20.01 -45.44 -9.65
N ALA A 13 20.98 -45.34 -8.74
CA ALA A 13 20.78 -44.74 -7.41
C ALA A 13 21.28 -43.29 -7.31
N LEU A 14 22.04 -42.78 -8.30
CA LEU A 14 22.58 -41.41 -8.29
C LEU A 14 21.69 -40.39 -9.03
N LEU A 15 20.64 -40.82 -9.73
CA LEU A 15 19.72 -39.92 -10.43
C LEU A 15 18.49 -39.49 -9.59
N ALA A 16 18.26 -40.10 -8.44
CA ALA A 16 17.09 -39.81 -7.59
C ALA A 16 17.32 -38.69 -6.55
N CYS A 17 18.54 -38.14 -6.45
CA CYS A 17 18.85 -37.02 -5.55
C CYS A 17 18.75 -35.62 -6.21
N GLY A 18 18.33 -35.53 -7.47
CA GLY A 18 18.30 -34.26 -8.22
C GLY A 18 17.02 -33.42 -8.10
N LEU A 19 15.96 -33.90 -7.45
CA LEU A 19 14.63 -33.27 -7.45
C LEU A 19 14.18 -32.69 -6.10
N ALA A 20 15.01 -32.75 -5.07
CA ALA A 20 14.78 -32.00 -3.83
C ALA A 20 15.44 -30.61 -3.95
N GLY A 21 14.93 -29.76 -4.85
CA GLY A 21 15.29 -28.35 -4.84
C GLY A 21 14.62 -27.66 -3.66
N PRO A 22 15.33 -27.09 -2.67
CA PRO A 22 14.72 -26.22 -1.70
C PRO A 22 14.55 -24.85 -2.38
N ALA A 23 13.49 -24.67 -3.14
CA ALA A 23 13.08 -23.36 -3.66
C ALA A 23 11.81 -22.85 -2.99
N GLY A 24 11.60 -23.22 -1.72
CA GLY A 24 10.87 -22.38 -0.77
C GLY A 24 11.84 -21.44 -0.08
N ALA A 25 12.58 -20.62 -0.85
CA ALA A 25 13.37 -19.55 -0.27
C ALA A 25 12.41 -18.63 0.51
N LEU A 26 12.77 -18.31 1.75
CA LEU A 26 12.12 -17.30 2.58
C LEU A 26 11.64 -16.13 1.72
N ALA A 27 10.38 -15.69 1.90
CA ALA A 27 9.97 -14.40 1.42
C ALA A 27 10.98 -13.37 1.96
N ALA A 28 11.83 -12.89 1.06
CA ALA A 28 12.77 -11.82 1.33
C ALA A 28 11.95 -10.59 1.77
N PRO A 29 12.51 -9.79 2.68
CA PRO A 29 11.78 -8.89 3.58
C PRO A 29 10.62 -8.11 2.95
N THR A 30 9.50 -8.02 3.68
CA THR A 30 8.39 -7.11 3.34
C THR A 30 8.76 -5.65 3.60
N VAL A 31 9.80 -5.33 4.38
CA VAL A 31 10.68 -4.15 4.20
C VAL A 31 11.98 -4.33 5.02
N PRO A 32 13.16 -4.31 4.39
CA PRO A 32 14.47 -4.46 5.02
C PRO A 32 15.16 -3.17 5.53
N PRO A 33 16.33 -3.29 6.22
CA PRO A 33 16.99 -2.17 6.87
C PRO A 33 17.59 -1.15 5.88
N GLY A 34 17.32 0.14 6.10
CA GLY A 34 17.68 1.26 5.19
C GLY A 34 16.49 2.12 4.74
N PHE A 35 15.30 1.76 5.20
CA PHE A 35 14.03 2.34 4.79
C PHE A 35 13.92 3.87 4.96
N LEU A 36 13.96 4.59 3.83
CA LEU A 36 13.50 5.98 3.70
C LEU A 36 12.10 5.98 3.09
N GLY A 37 11.08 6.19 3.92
CA GLY A 37 9.72 6.44 3.46
C GLY A 37 9.55 7.90 3.11
N VAL A 38 9.15 8.19 1.87
CA VAL A 38 8.78 9.55 1.44
C VAL A 38 7.26 9.61 1.32
N VAL A 39 6.65 10.66 1.88
CA VAL A 39 5.22 10.95 1.70
C VAL A 39 5.05 11.81 0.46
N ALA A 40 4.36 11.26 -0.52
CA ALA A 40 3.92 11.97 -1.70
C ALA A 40 2.61 12.71 -1.35
N ASP A 41 2.70 14.03 -1.17
CA ASP A 41 1.55 14.90 -0.87
C ASP A 41 0.95 15.52 -2.15
N ARG A 42 0.04 16.50 -2.01
CA ARG A 42 -0.80 17.11 -3.07
C ARG A 42 -0.13 17.30 -4.44
N ALA A 43 1.13 17.72 -4.48
CA ALA A 43 1.85 17.93 -5.74
C ALA A 43 2.04 16.63 -6.55
N ALA A 44 2.17 15.48 -5.88
CA ALA A 44 2.24 14.18 -6.53
C ALA A 44 0.89 13.69 -7.05
N THR A 45 -0.22 14.20 -6.51
CA THR A 45 -1.58 13.77 -6.86
C THR A 45 -2.32 14.71 -7.81
N ASP A 46 -1.91 15.99 -7.91
CA ASP A 46 -2.52 16.98 -8.81
C ASP A 46 -1.86 17.08 -10.20
N GLY A 47 -0.82 16.27 -10.46
CA GLY A 47 -0.16 16.19 -11.76
C GLY A 47 0.85 17.30 -12.04
N THR A 48 1.14 18.16 -11.06
CA THR A 48 2.13 19.25 -11.21
C THR A 48 3.56 18.76 -11.30
N VAL A 49 3.85 17.54 -10.86
CA VAL A 49 5.16 16.89 -10.99
C VAL A 49 5.09 15.61 -11.82
N PRO A 50 6.15 15.27 -12.57
CA PRO A 50 6.23 14.00 -13.28
C PRO A 50 6.46 12.84 -12.29
N VAL A 51 5.39 12.38 -11.63
CA VAL A 51 5.44 11.46 -10.48
C VAL A 51 6.22 10.17 -10.76
N GLY A 52 6.07 9.59 -11.96
CA GLY A 52 6.83 8.41 -12.36
C GLY A 52 8.34 8.66 -12.42
N ARG A 53 8.77 9.83 -12.89
CA ARG A 53 10.19 10.22 -12.89
C ARG A 53 10.71 10.43 -11.47
N GLN A 54 9.89 10.99 -10.58
CA GLN A 54 10.26 11.19 -9.17
C GLN A 54 10.39 9.87 -8.43
N MET A 55 9.44 8.94 -8.60
CA MET A 55 9.51 7.61 -7.99
C MET A 55 10.72 6.80 -8.47
N LEU A 56 11.08 6.90 -9.76
CA LEU A 56 12.31 6.28 -10.26
C LEU A 56 13.57 6.88 -9.61
N ARG A 57 13.61 8.19 -9.37
CA ARG A 57 14.71 8.83 -8.64
C ARG A 57 14.77 8.36 -7.19
N MET A 58 13.62 8.35 -6.51
CA MET A 58 13.53 7.83 -5.15
C MET A 58 14.10 6.41 -5.04
N HIS A 59 13.74 5.52 -5.97
CA HIS A 59 14.30 4.17 -6.01
C HIS A 59 15.83 4.17 -6.23
N GLY A 60 16.31 4.98 -7.19
CA GLY A 60 17.75 5.15 -7.43
C GLY A 60 18.53 5.69 -6.23
N ASP A 61 17.87 6.49 -5.38
CA ASP A 61 18.42 7.05 -4.14
C ASP A 61 18.25 6.12 -2.92
N GLY A 62 17.73 4.89 -3.13
CA GLY A 62 17.62 3.85 -2.10
C GLY A 62 16.27 3.77 -1.40
N ALA A 63 15.25 4.50 -1.85
CA ALA A 63 13.89 4.30 -1.34
C ALA A 63 13.34 2.94 -1.80
N GLU A 64 12.71 2.23 -0.87
CA GLU A 64 12.10 0.92 -1.10
C GLU A 64 10.58 0.95 -0.99
N ALA A 65 10.01 1.99 -0.36
CA ALA A 65 8.58 2.26 -0.38
C ALA A 65 8.24 3.74 -0.47
N VAL A 66 6.99 4.00 -0.84
CA VAL A 66 6.41 5.34 -0.92
C VAL A 66 5.08 5.38 -0.18
N GLY A 67 4.91 6.41 0.65
CA GLY A 67 3.63 6.78 1.23
C GLY A 67 2.81 7.55 0.21
N LEU A 68 1.63 7.04 -0.16
CA LEU A 68 0.71 7.74 -1.06
C LEU A 68 -0.47 8.32 -0.29
N THR A 69 -0.59 9.63 -0.26
CA THR A 69 -1.74 10.31 0.34
C THR A 69 -2.92 10.30 -0.63
N LEU A 70 -4.01 9.64 -0.24
CA LEU A 70 -5.19 9.45 -1.06
C LEU A 70 -6.40 10.15 -0.44
N SER A 71 -6.94 11.15 -1.13
CA SER A 71 -8.18 11.81 -0.71
C SER A 71 -9.38 10.92 -1.03
N TRP A 72 -10.05 10.40 0.00
CA TRP A 72 -11.24 9.57 -0.17
C TRP A 72 -12.40 10.39 -0.74
N ALA A 73 -12.54 11.65 -0.29
CA ALA A 73 -13.48 12.61 -0.86
C ALA A 73 -13.26 12.87 -2.36
N GLY A 74 -12.01 12.80 -2.83
CA GLY A 74 -11.70 12.94 -4.25
C GLY A 74 -12.05 11.68 -5.06
N ALA A 75 -11.87 10.50 -4.48
CA ALA A 75 -12.22 9.22 -5.12
C ALA A 75 -13.74 8.99 -5.15
N GLN A 76 -14.47 9.44 -4.12
CA GLN A 76 -15.92 9.30 -3.99
C GLN A 76 -16.61 10.67 -3.78
N PRO A 77 -16.63 11.55 -4.80
CA PRO A 77 -17.25 12.86 -4.68
C PRO A 77 -18.78 12.80 -4.55
N PHE A 78 -19.39 11.71 -5.02
CA PHE A 78 -20.85 11.51 -5.08
C PHE A 78 -21.27 10.34 -4.21
N ARG A 79 -22.46 10.41 -3.61
CA ARG A 79 -23.03 9.34 -2.78
C ARG A 79 -23.59 8.22 -3.64
N THR A 80 -24.17 8.56 -4.78
CA THR A 80 -24.88 7.63 -5.66
C THR A 80 -24.51 7.84 -7.12
N MET A 81 -24.60 6.79 -7.95
CA MET A 81 -24.33 6.89 -9.40
C MET A 81 -25.27 7.87 -10.13
N GLY A 82 -26.46 8.12 -9.56
CA GLY A 82 -27.42 9.11 -10.08
C GLY A 82 -26.89 10.55 -10.04
N GLU A 83 -26.06 10.88 -9.05
CA GLU A 83 -25.47 12.20 -8.87
C GLU A 83 -24.27 12.45 -9.81
N VAL A 84 -23.67 11.39 -10.36
CA VAL A 84 -22.55 11.49 -11.29
C VAL A 84 -23.04 12.06 -12.63
N PRO A 85 -22.46 13.17 -13.14
CA PRO A 85 -22.81 13.70 -14.46
C PRO A 85 -22.69 12.63 -15.53
N HIS A 86 -23.67 12.55 -16.43
CA HIS A 86 -23.80 11.39 -17.33
C HIS A 86 -22.53 11.13 -18.16
N ARG A 87 -21.86 12.19 -18.62
CA ARG A 87 -20.60 12.14 -19.39
C ARG A 87 -19.43 11.54 -18.61
N ASP A 88 -19.45 11.64 -17.28
CA ASP A 88 -18.34 11.25 -16.42
C ASP A 88 -18.53 9.84 -15.84
N ARG A 89 -19.73 9.24 -15.95
CA ARG A 89 -20.07 7.92 -15.38
C ARG A 89 -19.12 6.80 -15.81
N VAL A 90 -18.57 6.87 -17.02
CA VAL A 90 -17.59 5.90 -17.54
C VAL A 90 -16.30 5.83 -16.70
N HIS A 91 -16.03 6.85 -15.89
CA HIS A 91 -14.86 6.90 -15.02
C HIS A 91 -15.10 6.33 -13.63
N PHE A 92 -16.34 6.03 -13.27
CA PHE A 92 -16.72 5.56 -11.94
C PHE A 92 -17.03 4.06 -11.96
N SER A 93 -16.53 3.35 -10.96
CA SER A 93 -16.93 1.99 -10.65
C SER A 93 -17.75 1.97 -9.37
N GLU A 94 -18.81 1.18 -9.32
CA GLU A 94 -19.61 1.02 -8.10
C GLU A 94 -18.88 0.11 -7.12
N MET A 95 -18.65 0.60 -5.89
CA MET A 95 -17.92 -0.12 -4.85
C MET A 95 -18.81 -0.46 -3.65
N GLY A 96 -18.68 -1.69 -3.16
CA GLY A 96 -19.25 -2.15 -1.91
C GLY A 96 -20.76 -2.37 -1.95
N PRO A 97 -21.37 -2.77 -0.82
CA PRO A 97 -22.79 -3.12 -0.77
C PRO A 97 -23.73 -1.95 -1.12
N ALA A 98 -23.27 -0.72 -0.93
CA ALA A 98 -24.03 0.50 -1.23
C ALA A 98 -23.81 1.03 -2.66
N ALA A 99 -23.03 0.32 -3.50
CA ALA A 99 -22.76 0.69 -4.89
C ALA A 99 -22.28 2.14 -5.06
N VAL A 100 -21.37 2.59 -4.20
CA VAL A 100 -20.91 3.99 -4.20
C VAL A 100 -20.00 4.23 -5.41
N PRO A 101 -20.26 5.25 -6.24
CA PRO A 101 -19.42 5.55 -7.39
C PRO A 101 -18.02 5.98 -6.94
N THR A 102 -17.00 5.27 -7.41
CA THR A 102 -15.59 5.51 -7.07
C THR A 102 -14.76 5.70 -8.34
N ASP A 103 -14.02 6.81 -8.43
CA ASP A 103 -13.04 7.08 -9.48
C ASP A 103 -11.63 6.67 -9.01
N PHE A 104 -11.08 5.65 -9.66
CA PHE A 104 -9.75 5.10 -9.34
C PHE A 104 -8.62 5.65 -10.21
N ARG A 105 -8.89 6.45 -11.24
CA ARG A 105 -7.89 6.80 -12.26
C ARG A 105 -6.63 7.43 -11.67
N SER A 106 -6.79 8.30 -10.66
CA SER A 106 -5.66 8.92 -9.97
C SER A 106 -4.88 7.91 -9.11
N LEU A 107 -5.58 7.01 -8.40
CA LEU A 107 -4.95 5.95 -7.62
C LEU A 107 -4.19 4.98 -8.51
N ASP A 108 -4.83 4.48 -9.57
CA ASP A 108 -4.24 3.53 -10.51
C ASP A 108 -3.00 4.09 -11.17
N ARG A 109 -3.00 5.37 -11.53
CA ARG A 109 -1.82 6.05 -12.08
C ARG A 109 -0.65 6.05 -11.09
N LEU A 110 -0.91 6.32 -9.81
CA LEU A 110 0.12 6.35 -8.78
C LEU A 110 0.64 4.95 -8.44
N VAL A 111 -0.26 3.97 -8.29
CA VAL A 111 0.11 2.57 -8.04
C VAL A 111 0.91 2.02 -9.22
N LEU A 112 0.50 2.31 -10.46
CA LEU A 112 1.26 1.94 -11.65
C LEU A 112 2.65 2.59 -11.69
N ALA A 113 2.76 3.86 -11.30
CA ALA A 113 4.04 4.55 -11.22
C ALA A 113 4.96 3.93 -10.15
N ALA A 114 4.45 3.63 -8.97
CA ALA A 114 5.19 2.98 -7.89
C ALA A 114 5.63 1.56 -8.28
N ALA A 115 4.72 0.77 -8.90
CA ALA A 115 5.03 -0.57 -9.40
C ALA A 115 6.14 -0.54 -10.45
N ARG A 116 6.10 0.41 -11.39
CA ARG A 116 7.16 0.61 -12.40
C ARG A 116 8.50 0.99 -11.77
N ALA A 117 8.48 1.72 -10.65
CA ALA A 117 9.66 2.09 -9.88
C ALA A 117 10.12 1.03 -8.88
N ARG A 118 9.42 -0.12 -8.78
CA ARG A 118 9.67 -1.18 -7.79
C ARG A 118 9.61 -0.69 -6.34
N LEU A 119 8.79 0.32 -6.08
CA LEU A 119 8.51 0.81 -4.74
C LEU A 119 7.29 0.08 -4.19
N GLN A 120 7.38 -0.33 -2.93
CA GLN A 120 6.18 -0.74 -2.20
C GLN A 120 5.29 0.46 -1.92
N VAL A 121 3.98 0.24 -1.87
CA VAL A 121 3.00 1.29 -1.64
C VAL A 121 2.45 1.19 -0.23
N HIS A 122 2.58 2.27 0.53
CA HIS A 122 1.88 2.47 1.79
C HIS A 122 0.77 3.52 1.60
N PRO A 123 -0.48 3.10 1.37
CA PRO A 123 -1.57 4.05 1.14
C PRO A 123 -2.00 4.69 2.46
N VAL A 124 -2.07 6.03 2.48
CA VAL A 124 -2.62 6.81 3.58
C VAL A 124 -3.91 7.46 3.09
N VAL A 125 -5.05 6.97 3.58
CA VAL A 125 -6.36 7.52 3.24
C VAL A 125 -6.63 8.74 4.11
N ILE A 126 -6.90 9.88 3.47
CA ILE A 126 -7.25 11.14 4.13
C ILE A 126 -8.62 11.62 3.65
N THR A 127 -9.23 12.51 4.43
CA THR A 127 -10.42 13.29 4.06
C THR A 127 -11.60 12.42 3.61
N ALA A 128 -12.53 12.14 4.53
CA ALA A 128 -13.78 11.46 4.19
C ALA A 128 -14.64 12.32 3.24
N PRO A 129 -15.39 11.69 2.31
CA PRO A 129 -16.40 12.38 1.52
C PRO A 129 -17.40 13.11 2.40
N HIS A 130 -17.84 14.29 1.97
CA HIS A 130 -18.80 15.10 2.72
C HIS A 130 -20.13 14.37 2.96
N TRP A 131 -20.55 13.53 2.01
CA TRP A 131 -21.78 12.73 2.12
C TRP A 131 -21.65 11.55 3.09
N ALA A 132 -20.43 11.12 3.39
CA ALA A 132 -20.14 9.99 4.30
C ALA A 132 -20.10 10.42 5.77
N GLY A 133 -20.21 11.72 6.04
CA GLY A 133 -20.23 12.25 7.39
C GLY A 133 -21.61 12.13 8.03
N ASP A 134 -21.86 11.06 8.78
CA ASP A 134 -22.85 11.11 9.87
C ASP A 134 -22.19 11.74 11.11
N SER A 135 -21.97 13.07 11.11
CA SER A 135 -22.01 13.98 12.29
C SER A 135 -21.34 15.35 12.05
N PRO A 136 -21.96 16.47 12.48
CA PRO A 136 -21.36 17.82 12.53
C PRO A 136 -20.19 18.01 13.52
N ARG A 137 -19.67 16.94 14.11
CA ARG A 137 -18.59 16.98 15.10
C ARG A 137 -17.79 15.71 14.90
N GLY A 138 -16.48 15.84 14.65
CA GLY A 138 -15.54 14.77 15.05
C GLY A 138 -15.74 14.43 16.53
N PRO A 139 -15.04 13.42 17.10
CA PRO A 139 -15.06 13.26 18.57
C PRO A 139 -14.82 14.65 19.15
N PRO A 140 -15.71 15.16 20.02
CA PRO A 140 -15.60 16.54 20.44
C PRO A 140 -14.18 16.71 20.97
N LEU A 141 -13.41 17.61 20.35
CA LEU A 141 -12.30 18.27 21.02
C LEU A 141 -12.86 19.21 22.11
N ALA A 142 -14.00 18.86 22.73
CA ALA A 142 -14.36 19.33 24.04
C ALA A 142 -13.19 18.88 24.91
N GLY A 143 -12.37 19.87 25.28
CA GLY A 143 -11.18 19.68 26.08
C GLY A 143 -11.44 18.59 27.10
N ARG A 144 -10.65 17.52 27.03
CA ARG A 144 -10.67 16.47 28.04
C ARG A 144 -10.57 17.22 29.36
N ARG A 145 -11.65 17.28 30.13
CA ARG A 145 -11.52 17.49 31.56
C ARG A 145 -10.65 16.32 31.98
N CYS A 146 -9.37 16.61 32.24
CA CYS A 146 -8.46 15.67 32.84
C CYS A 146 -9.21 15.08 34.04
N LYS A 147 -9.41 13.75 34.08
CA LYS A 147 -9.97 13.11 35.27
C LYS A 147 -9.09 13.57 36.46
N PRO A 148 -9.67 14.08 37.56
CA PRO A 148 -8.89 14.68 38.66
C PRO A 148 -7.78 13.75 39.18
N THR A 149 -8.03 12.43 39.14
CA THR A 149 -7.08 11.39 39.55
C THR A 149 -5.83 11.29 38.68
N LEU A 150 -5.91 11.64 37.39
CA LEU A 150 -4.76 11.60 36.48
C LEU A 150 -3.91 12.87 36.54
N CYS A 151 -4.50 14.02 36.84
CA CYS A 151 -3.78 15.30 36.93
C CYS A 151 -3.09 15.55 38.29
N ALA A 152 -3.44 14.81 39.34
CA ALA A 152 -2.79 14.91 40.64
C ALA A 152 -1.41 14.24 40.69
N ALA A 153 -1.15 13.25 39.82
CA ALA A 153 0.09 12.47 39.82
C ALA A 153 1.29 13.21 39.18
N GLY A 154 1.04 14.20 38.31
CA GLY A 154 2.09 14.93 37.58
C GLY A 154 2.63 16.18 38.26
N ARG A 155 2.05 16.61 39.41
CA ARG A 155 2.39 17.88 40.07
C ARG A 155 3.32 17.75 41.28
N ARG A 156 3.96 16.60 41.47
CA ARG A 156 5.00 16.41 42.49
C ARG A 156 6.26 15.85 41.85
N ARG A 157 7.12 16.76 41.38
CA ARG A 157 8.59 16.65 41.30
C ARG A 157 9.06 17.79 40.41
N HIS A 158 9.51 18.88 41.01
CA HIS A 158 10.86 19.41 40.86
C HIS A 158 11.04 20.47 41.96
N PRO A 159 12.12 20.39 42.75
CA PRO A 159 12.43 21.32 43.84
C PRO A 159 12.72 22.73 43.32
#